data_AF-A0A9E5RJ17-F1
#
_entry.id   AF-A0A9E5RJ17-F1
#
_cell.length_a   1.000
_cell.length_b   1.000
_cell.length_c   1.000
_cell.angle_alpha   90.00
_cell.angle_beta   90.00
_cell.angle_gamma   90.00
#
_symmetry.space_group_name_H-M   'P 1'
#
loop_
_entity.id
_entity.type
_entity.pdbx_description
1 polymer ?
#
loop_
_entity_poly.entity_id
_entity_poly.type
_entity_poly.pdbx_seq_one_letter_code
_entity_poly.pdbx_strand_id
1 'polypeptide(L)'
;LPHHVSFCLLNADGEKLSGKTLVRQMNLAGIGISAGSACHSGKLVASPILVAMGYGDRAAKTGIRLTLGRHTTLEDLDWTALVLKQILQRITPATVCSSIA
;
A
#
# COMPACT_ATOMS: atom_id res chain seq x y z
N LEU A 1 11.66 -10.15 4.74
CA LEU A 1 12.63 -9.50 5.66
C LEU A 1 11.92 -9.18 6.97
N PRO A 2 12.59 -9.30 8.11
CA PRO A 2 12.01 -8.91 9.39
C PRO A 2 11.65 -7.41 9.42
N HIS A 3 10.69 -7.03 10.27
CA HIS A 3 10.27 -5.65 10.54
C HIS A 3 9.68 -4.84 9.37
N HIS A 4 9.25 -5.50 8.30
CA HIS A 4 8.46 -4.82 7.28
C HIS A 4 7.42 -5.78 6.70
N VAL A 5 6.32 -5.20 6.23
CA VAL A 5 5.26 -5.92 5.54
C VAL A 5 4.91 -5.16 4.28
N SER A 6 4.70 -5.88 3.18
CA SER A 6 4.38 -5.31 1.88
C SER A 6 3.10 -5.93 1.35
N PHE A 7 2.23 -5.11 0.78
CA PHE A 7 0.91 -5.53 0.29
C PHE A 7 0.65 -4.98 -1.10
N CYS A 8 -0.13 -5.71 -1.88
CA CYS A 8 -0.71 -5.23 -3.14
C CYS A 8 -2.23 -5.41 -3.08
N LEU A 9 -2.96 -4.50 -3.72
CA LEU A 9 -4.41 -4.59 -3.87
C LEU A 9 -4.74 -5.25 -5.21
N LEU A 10 -5.14 -6.52 -5.16
CA LEU A 10 -5.33 -7.33 -6.37
C LEU A 10 -6.56 -6.92 -7.20
N ASN A 11 -7.61 -6.42 -6.54
CA ASN A 11 -8.85 -6.01 -7.21
C ASN A 11 -8.93 -4.50 -7.43
N ALA A 12 -7.82 -3.77 -7.27
CA ALA A 12 -7.77 -2.35 -7.57
C ALA A 12 -7.70 -2.11 -9.09
N ASP A 13 -8.20 -0.97 -9.54
CA ASP A 13 -8.08 -0.54 -10.93
C ASP A 13 -6.62 -0.24 -11.32
N GLY A 14 -5.76 0.03 -10.34
CA GLY A 14 -4.36 0.40 -10.52
C GLY A 14 -4.16 1.87 -10.94
N GLU A 15 -5.25 2.62 -11.17
CA GLU A 15 -5.23 4.00 -11.67
C GLU A 15 -5.73 4.98 -10.60
N LYS A 16 -6.96 4.82 -10.10
CA LYS A 16 -7.47 5.63 -8.98
C LYS A 16 -6.89 5.15 -7.67
N LEU A 17 -6.83 3.84 -7.48
CA LEU A 17 -6.32 3.20 -6.27
C LEU A 17 -4.90 2.69 -6.48
N SER A 18 -3.93 3.61 -6.42
CA SER A 18 -2.51 3.32 -6.52
C SER A 18 -1.80 3.33 -5.17
N GLY A 19 -0.57 2.78 -5.13
CA GLY A 19 0.29 2.89 -3.95
C GLY A 19 0.59 4.35 -3.58
N LYS A 20 0.76 5.23 -4.58
CA LYS A 20 0.93 6.68 -4.37
C LYS A 20 -0.31 7.32 -3.73
N THR A 21 -1.51 6.89 -4.14
CA THR A 21 -2.77 7.33 -3.52
C THR A 21 -2.79 6.94 -2.04
N LEU A 22 -2.44 5.69 -1.71
CA LEU A 22 -2.41 5.22 -0.32
C LEU A 22 -1.37 5.95 0.53
N VAL A 23 -0.14 6.13 0.02
CA VAL A 23 0.89 6.93 0.70
C VAL A 23 0.37 8.33 1.02
N ARG A 24 -0.28 8.99 0.06
CA ARG A 24 -0.86 10.32 0.27
C ARG A 24 -1.95 10.32 1.35
N GLN A 25 -2.87 9.36 1.32
CA GLN A 25 -3.97 9.32 2.29
C GLN A 25 -3.46 8.98 3.70
N MET A 26 -2.53 8.04 3.85
CA MET A 26 -1.92 7.70 5.14
C MET A 26 -1.13 8.88 5.71
N ASN A 27 -0.38 9.60 4.87
CA ASN A 27 0.35 10.80 5.28
C ASN A 27 -0.58 11.91 5.79
N LEU A 28 -1.73 12.12 5.14
CA LEU A 28 -2.76 13.06 5.62
C LEU A 28 -3.36 12.63 6.97
N ALA A 29 -3.32 11.34 7.30
CA ALA A 29 -3.72 10.80 8.60
C ALA A 29 -2.56 10.73 9.61
N GLY A 30 -1.38 11.30 9.28
CA GLY A 30 -0.23 11.35 10.17
C GLY A 30 0.65 10.09 10.18
N ILE A 31 0.45 9.16 9.25
CA ILE A 31 1.18 7.88 9.21
C ILE A 31 2.07 7.81 7.96
N GLY A 32 3.38 7.65 8.18
CA GLY A 32 4.37 7.48 7.13
C GLY A 32 4.44 6.04 6.61
N ILE A 33 4.12 5.83 5.34
CA ILE A 33 4.33 4.56 4.62
C ILE A 33 5.03 4.81 3.28
N SER A 34 5.46 3.74 2.61
CA SER A 34 6.09 3.80 1.30
C SER A 34 5.26 3.05 0.25
N ALA A 35 5.41 3.42 -1.02
CA ALA A 35 4.90 2.67 -2.17
C ALA A 35 6.06 2.00 -2.91
N GLY A 36 5.78 0.94 -3.67
CA GLY A 36 6.77 0.16 -4.41
C GLY A 36 7.69 0.99 -5.33
N SER A 37 8.75 0.35 -5.82
CA SER A 37 9.93 0.94 -6.49
C SER A 37 9.71 1.87 -7.70
N ALA A 38 8.48 2.08 -8.16
CA ALA A 38 8.14 2.93 -9.31
C ALA A 38 8.09 4.43 -8.95
N CYS A 39 9.08 4.92 -8.20
CA CYS A 39 9.34 6.35 -8.02
C CYS A 39 9.87 6.96 -9.33
N HIS A 40 9.06 6.95 -10.39
CA HIS A 40 9.19 7.92 -11.47
C HIS A 40 8.40 9.16 -11.04
N SER A 41 9.11 10.27 -10.86
CA SER A 41 8.55 11.60 -10.63
C SER A 41 7.50 11.90 -11.70
N GLY A 42 6.22 11.94 -11.32
CA GLY A 42 5.11 12.35 -12.18
C GLY A 42 4.32 11.26 -12.94
N LYS A 43 4.80 10.00 -13.05
CA LYS A 43 4.04 8.94 -13.77
C LYS A 43 3.58 7.82 -12.86
N LEU A 44 2.38 7.28 -13.14
CA LEU A 44 1.85 6.09 -12.49
C LEU A 44 2.30 4.87 -13.29
N VAL A 45 3.38 4.23 -12.86
CA VAL A 45 4.01 3.11 -13.55
C VAL A 45 3.98 1.88 -12.64
N ALA A 46 3.76 0.70 -13.21
CA ALA A 46 3.86 -0.56 -12.48
C ALA A 46 5.28 -0.76 -11.94
N SER A 47 5.41 -1.34 -10.75
CA SER A 47 6.71 -1.74 -10.23
C SER A 47 7.32 -2.85 -11.09
N PRO A 48 8.52 -2.66 -11.67
CA PRO A 48 9.19 -3.72 -12.43
C PRO A 48 9.48 -4.97 -11.59
N ILE A 49 9.68 -4.80 -10.28
CA ILE A 49 9.91 -5.90 -9.34
C ILE A 49 8.64 -6.73 -9.16
N LEU A 50 7.50 -6.08 -8.91
CA LEU A 50 6.22 -6.80 -8.76
C LEU A 50 5.83 -7.49 -10.07
N VAL A 51 6.08 -6.87 -11.23
CA VAL A 51 5.88 -7.52 -12.54
C VAL A 51 6.78 -8.74 -12.69
N ALA A 52 8.07 -8.64 -12.35
CA ALA A 52 8.99 -9.79 -12.38
C ALA A 52 8.60 -10.91 -11.41
N MET A 53 7.91 -10.57 -10.32
CA MET A 53 7.33 -11.54 -9.38
C MET A 53 6.00 -12.16 -9.87
N GLY A 54 5.52 -11.79 -11.06
CA GLY A 54 4.30 -12.35 -11.66
C GLY A 54 3.01 -11.57 -11.37
N TYR A 55 3.08 -10.41 -10.72
CA TYR A 55 1.89 -9.57 -10.53
C TYR A 55 1.53 -8.84 -11.83
N GLY A 56 0.23 -8.82 -12.15
CA GLY A 56 -0.28 -8.03 -13.28
C GLY A 56 -0.09 -6.53 -13.09
N ASP A 57 -0.08 -5.78 -14.20
CA ASP A 57 0.18 -4.32 -14.24
C ASP A 57 -0.62 -3.53 -13.20
N ARG A 58 -1.92 -3.81 -13.08
CA ARG A 58 -2.81 -3.15 -12.10
C ARG A 58 -2.37 -3.37 -10.66
N ALA A 59 -2.13 -4.62 -10.26
CA ALA A 59 -1.68 -4.95 -8.92
C ALA A 59 -0.29 -4.36 -8.65
N ALA A 60 0.61 -4.40 -9.65
CA ALA A 60 1.96 -3.86 -9.54
C ALA A 60 2.03 -2.32 -9.37
N LYS A 61 0.94 -1.59 -9.67
CA LYS A 61 0.79 -0.15 -9.38
C LYS A 61 0.31 0.15 -7.94
N THR A 62 -0.14 -0.86 -7.21
CA THR A 62 -0.79 -0.69 -5.89
C THR A 62 0.13 -1.00 -4.70
N GLY A 63 1.33 -1.49 -4.96
CA GLY A 63 2.24 -1.97 -3.92
C GLY A 63 2.57 -0.91 -2.86
N ILE A 64 2.35 -1.26 -1.60
CA ILE A 64 2.76 -0.47 -0.42
C ILE A 64 3.67 -1.28 0.49
N ARG A 65 4.49 -0.58 1.28
CA ARG A 65 5.39 -1.14 2.28
C ARG A 65 5.30 -0.34 3.57
N LEU A 66 5.10 -1.06 4.68
CA LEU A 66 5.22 -0.53 6.03
C LEU A 66 6.48 -1.11 6.65
N THR A 67 7.31 -0.26 7.24
CA THR A 67 8.54 -0.65 7.92
C THR A 67 8.44 -0.19 9.37
N LEU A 68 8.72 -1.10 10.30
CA LEU A 68 8.67 -0.86 11.73
C LEU A 68 10.05 -0.49 12.23
N GLY A 69 10.12 0.52 13.10
CA GLY A 69 11.35 0.96 13.74
C GLY A 69 11.45 0.42 15.17
N ARG A 70 12.62 0.63 15.79
CA ARG A 70 12.88 0.28 17.20
C ARG A 70 11.89 0.89 18.21
N HIS A 71 11.21 1.96 17.80
CA HIS A 71 10.28 2.74 18.62
C HIS A 71 8.81 2.48 18.27
N THR A 72 8.54 1.63 17.28
CA THR A 72 7.17 1.29 16.91
C THR A 72 6.55 0.40 17.99
N THR A 73 5.43 0.83 18.56
CA THR A 73 4.72 0.08 19.59
C THR A 73 3.57 -0.74 19.01
N LEU A 74 2.93 -1.57 19.84
CA LEU A 74 1.74 -2.32 19.40
C LEU A 74 0.57 -1.37 19.12
N GLU A 75 0.45 -0.31 19.92
CA GLU A 75 -0.58 0.72 19.75
C GLU A 75 -0.44 1.46 18.41
N ASP A 76 0.80 1.72 17.96
CA ASP A 76 1.05 2.29 16.64
C ASP A 76 0.55 1.36 15.52
N LEU A 77 0.70 0.04 15.69
CA LEU A 77 0.24 -0.97 14.74
C LEU A 77 -1.28 -1.03 14.69
N ASP A 78 -1.93 -1.07 15.86
CA ASP A 78 -3.39 -1.09 15.97
C ASP A 78 -4.01 0.16 15.36
N TRP A 79 -3.44 1.33 15.67
CA TRP A 79 -3.85 2.60 15.07
C TRP A 79 -3.65 2.61 13.55
N THR A 80 -2.48 2.15 13.10
CA THR A 80 -2.17 2.10 11.66
C THR A 80 -3.11 1.17 10.91
N ALA A 81 -3.45 0.00 11.47
CA ALA A 81 -4.38 -0.94 10.89
C ALA A 81 -5.80 -0.37 10.82
N LEU A 82 -6.26 0.30 11.89
CA LEU A 82 -7.57 0.97 11.93
C LEU A 82 -7.68 2.06 10.85
N VAL A 83 -6.70 2.96 10.79
CA VAL A 83 -6.68 4.07 9.83
C VAL A 83 -6.58 3.56 8.39
N LEU A 84 -5.73 2.56 8.13
CA LEU A 84 -5.62 1.94 6.80
C LEU A 84 -6.97 1.35 6.37
N LYS A 85 -7.66 0.64 7.26
CA LYS A 85 -8.99 0.08 7.00
C LYS A 85 -10.01 1.17 6.66
N GLN A 86 -10.06 2.24 7.44
CA GLN A 86 -10.97 3.37 7.20
C GLN A 86 -10.67 4.07 5.86
N ILE A 87 -9.40 4.26 5.53
CA ILE A 87 -8.99 4.85 4.25
C ILE A 87 -9.44 3.95 3.10
N LEU A 88 -9.16 2.64 3.15
CA LEU A 88 -9.58 1.69 2.11
C LEU A 88 -11.10 1.69 1.95
N GLN A 89 -11.87 1.64 3.03
CA GLN A 89 -13.33 1.69 2.96
C GLN A 89 -13.86 2.97 2.28
N ARG A 90 -13.15 4.10 2.45
CA ARG A 90 -13.54 5.38 1.86
C ARG A 90 -13.18 5.50 0.38
N ILE A 91 -12.05 4.95 -0.04
CA ILE A 91 -11.50 5.18 -1.39
C ILE A 91 -11.64 3.98 -2.33
N THR A 92 -12.02 2.82 -1.81
CA THR A 92 -12.21 1.60 -2.59
C THR A 92 -13.70 1.40 -2.91
N PRO A 93 -14.08 1.26 -4.19
CA PRO A 93 -15.43 0.80 -4.53
C PRO A 93 -15.63 -0.62 -3.97
N ALA A 94 -16.76 -0.87 -3.30
CA ALA A 94 -17.03 -2.08 -2.54
C ALA A 94 -16.48 -3.36 -3.20
N THR A 95 -15.41 -3.94 -2.65
CA THR A 95 -14.91 -5.35 -2.73
C THR A 95 -13.37 -5.40 -2.72
N VAL A 96 -12.72 -5.26 -1.55
CA VAL A 96 -11.34 -5.77 -1.38
C VAL A 96 -11.12 -6.25 0.06
N CYS A 97 -11.16 -7.57 0.26
CA CYS A 97 -10.44 -8.23 1.33
C CYS A 97 -10.09 -9.64 0.84
N SER A 98 -8.82 -9.86 0.49
CA SER A 98 -8.25 -11.21 0.38
C SER A 98 -6.81 -11.12 0.86
N SER A 99 -6.59 -11.55 2.09
CA SER A 99 -5.29 -11.75 2.71
C SER A 99 -4.47 -12.74 1.88
N ILE A 100 -3.21 -12.42 1.58
CA ILE A 100 -2.23 -13.41 1.12
C ILE A 100 -1.25 -13.60 2.28
N ALA A 101 -1.10 -14.86 2.69
CA ALA A 101 -0.18 -15.35 3.72
C ALA A 101 1.29 -15.19 3.31
#